data_AF-A0A820HQN0-F1
#
_entry.id   AF-A0A820HQN0-F1
#
_cell.length_a   1.000
_cell.length_b   1.000
_cell.length_c   1.000
_cell.angle_alpha   90.00
_cell.angle_beta   90.00
_cell.angle_gamma   90.00
#
_symmetry.space_group_name_H-M   'P 1'
#
loop_
_entity.id
_entity.type
_entity.pdbx_description
1 polymer ?
#
loop_
_entity_poly.entity_id
_entity_poly.type
_entity_poly.pdbx_seq_one_letter_code
_entity_poly.pdbx_strand_id
1 'polypeptide(L)'
;MNHNYLELEKDRNEINEENTCKSECCNLIIGSERASRMVQMLTKEQLDSLEQYEMKSIAIDLNVPNYYAQIRDLYIHISNLCYFSEFNASTPLKLVYTSVHGIGQSYAEQAFVAFTFQLFISSNLEEGNETPECAIAIANKNNADFIIPTDSDADRFALIERDITGSAQTGWRILTGNLLGALLGNLPFYLNVYMIYSTVSSHILKSIDEVKDFNTIDTLTDFK
;
A
#
# COMPACT_ATOMS: atom_id res chain seq x y z
N MET A 1 -37.95 9.37 11.62
CA MET A 1 -36.89 10.13 10.93
C MET A 1 -36.11 9.13 10.08
N ASN A 2 -36.63 8.89 8.88
CA ASN A 2 -36.00 8.06 7.87
C ASN A 2 -35.23 9.01 6.95
N HIS A 3 -33.91 8.90 6.91
CA HIS A 3 -33.10 9.58 5.89
C HIS A 3 -32.66 8.57 4.83
N ASN A 4 -33.09 8.89 3.61
CA ASN A 4 -32.84 8.32 2.29
C ASN A 4 -31.67 7.33 2.12
N TYR A 5 -32.01 6.06 1.92
CA TYR A 5 -31.19 5.06 1.23
C TYR A 5 -31.40 5.06 -0.30
N LEU A 6 -32.35 5.86 -0.81
CA LEU A 6 -32.88 5.77 -2.18
C LEU A 6 -32.19 6.69 -3.21
N GLU A 7 -31.30 7.60 -2.80
CA GLU A 7 -30.59 8.49 -3.74
C GLU A 7 -29.29 7.90 -4.32
N LEU A 8 -28.78 6.80 -3.76
CA LEU A 8 -27.63 6.06 -4.31
C LEU A 8 -28.02 5.11 -5.46
N GLU A 9 -29.31 5.00 -5.78
CA GLU A 9 -29.83 3.99 -6.71
C GLU A 9 -29.98 4.50 -8.15
N LYS A 10 -29.96 5.83 -8.36
CA LYS A 10 -30.16 6.43 -9.69
C LYS A 10 -28.89 6.55 -10.54
N ASP A 11 -27.70 6.56 -9.92
CA ASP A 11 -26.42 6.60 -10.65
C ASP A 11 -25.99 5.22 -11.20
N ARG A 12 -26.78 4.16 -10.97
CA ARG A 12 -26.44 2.77 -11.35
C ARG A 12 -26.64 2.42 -12.82
N ASN A 13 -27.32 3.25 -13.61
CA ASN A 13 -27.74 2.90 -14.97
C ASN A 13 -26.88 3.48 -16.12
N GLU A 14 -25.79 4.20 -15.83
CA GLU A 14 -24.93 4.80 -16.88
C GLU A 14 -23.55 4.13 -17.05
N ILE A 15 -23.23 3.06 -16.31
CA ILE A 15 -21.93 2.35 -16.40
C ILE A 15 -22.05 1.03 -17.17
N ASN A 16 -22.77 1.03 -18.29
CA ASN A 16 -22.88 -0.13 -19.17
C ASN A 16 -22.67 0.30 -20.62
N GLU A 17 -21.40 0.50 -20.99
CA GLU A 17 -20.87 0.32 -22.35
C GLU A 17 -19.40 0.77 -22.38
N GLU A 18 -18.47 -0.16 -22.11
CA GLU A 18 -17.11 -0.26 -22.67
C GLU A 18 -16.25 -1.23 -21.82
N ASN A 19 -16.71 -2.48 -21.69
CA ASN A 19 -15.92 -3.59 -21.14
C ASN A 19 -14.87 -4.06 -22.16
N THR A 20 -13.77 -3.33 -22.25
CA THR A 20 -12.49 -3.86 -22.74
C THR A 20 -11.41 -3.52 -21.74
N CYS A 21 -11.06 -4.50 -20.90
CA CYS A 21 -9.86 -4.49 -20.06
C CYS A 21 -8.63 -4.22 -20.97
N LYS A 22 -8.18 -2.98 -21.02
CA LYS A 22 -6.94 -2.61 -21.71
C LYS A 22 -5.80 -3.07 -20.80
N SER A 23 -4.98 -4.00 -21.29
CA SER A 23 -3.82 -4.57 -20.59
C SER A 23 -2.86 -3.54 -19.98
N GLU A 24 -2.89 -2.30 -20.46
CA GLU A 24 -2.10 -1.18 -19.93
C GLU A 24 -2.48 -0.76 -18.50
N CYS A 25 -3.73 -0.89 -18.09
CA CYS A 25 -4.18 -0.47 -16.75
C CYS A 25 -3.83 -1.50 -15.65
N CYS A 26 -3.91 -2.80 -15.96
CA CYS A 26 -3.38 -3.85 -15.07
C CYS A 26 -1.87 -3.71 -14.86
N ASN A 27 -1.13 -3.37 -15.93
CA ASN A 27 0.29 -3.05 -15.85
C ASN A 27 0.56 -1.75 -15.07
N LEU A 28 -0.41 -0.85 -14.96
CA LEU A 28 -0.29 0.40 -14.22
C LEU A 28 -0.40 0.19 -12.70
N ILE A 29 -1.20 -0.78 -12.27
CA ILE A 29 -1.57 -0.91 -10.86
C ILE A 29 -0.73 -1.94 -10.11
N ILE A 30 -0.47 -3.08 -10.74
CA ILE A 30 0.38 -4.13 -10.14
C ILE A 30 1.84 -3.95 -10.59
N GLY A 31 2.06 -3.11 -11.60
CA GLY A 31 3.32 -3.04 -12.30
C GLY A 31 3.59 -4.29 -13.12
N SER A 32 4.32 -4.15 -14.23
CA SER A 32 5.26 -5.22 -14.59
C SER A 32 6.07 -5.59 -13.34
N GLU A 33 6.59 -6.82 -13.21
CA GLU A 33 7.39 -7.42 -12.10
C GLU A 33 8.47 -6.53 -11.40
N ARG A 34 8.62 -5.27 -11.78
CA ARG A 34 9.53 -4.22 -11.36
C ARG A 34 8.93 -3.16 -10.41
N ALA A 35 7.61 -3.10 -10.17
CA ALA A 35 7.01 -1.96 -9.45
C ALA A 35 7.33 -1.91 -7.95
N SER A 36 7.60 -3.04 -7.29
CA SER A 36 7.91 -3.08 -5.87
C SER A 36 9.30 -3.69 -5.67
N ARG A 37 10.36 -2.91 -5.95
CA ARG A 37 11.71 -3.28 -5.54
C ARG A 37 11.79 -3.11 -4.03
N MET A 38 11.99 -4.23 -3.34
CA MET A 38 11.80 -4.34 -1.91
C MET A 38 12.92 -3.63 -1.15
N VAL A 39 12.51 -2.87 -0.14
CA VAL A 39 13.40 -2.26 0.86
C VAL A 39 12.92 -2.73 2.21
N GLN A 40 13.79 -3.39 2.97
CA GLN A 40 13.51 -3.76 4.36
C GLN A 40 14.28 -2.81 5.27
N MET A 41 13.63 -2.36 6.35
CA MET A 41 14.26 -1.51 7.34
C MET A 41 14.30 -2.23 8.69
N LEU A 42 15.49 -2.37 9.25
CA LEU A 42 15.73 -3.07 10.51
C LEU A 42 16.58 -2.23 11.45
N THR A 43 16.35 -2.34 12.76
CA THR A 43 17.32 -1.90 13.76
C THR A 43 18.52 -2.85 13.79
N LYS A 44 19.63 -2.42 14.42
CA LYS A 44 20.81 -3.28 14.60
C LYS A 44 20.47 -4.58 15.33
N GLU A 45 19.66 -4.51 16.38
CA GLU A 45 19.21 -5.68 17.15
C GLU A 45 18.40 -6.64 16.27
N GLN A 46 17.45 -6.13 15.48
CA GLN A 46 16.68 -6.95 14.55
C GLN A 46 17.57 -7.62 13.50
N LEU A 47 18.53 -6.86 12.93
CA LEU A 47 19.49 -7.38 11.95
C LEU A 47 20.35 -8.51 12.55
N ASP A 48 20.90 -8.31 13.76
CA ASP A 48 21.75 -9.30 14.43
C ASP A 48 20.95 -10.54 14.86
N SER A 49 19.64 -10.40 15.05
CA SER A 49 18.72 -11.49 15.40
C SER A 49 18.15 -12.28 14.22
N LEU A 50 18.45 -11.90 12.96
CA LEU A 50 17.86 -12.55 11.77
C LEU A 50 18.14 -14.06 11.73
N GLU A 51 19.29 -14.52 12.21
CA GLU A 51 19.63 -15.95 12.30
C GLU A 51 18.88 -16.69 13.43
N GLN A 52 18.30 -15.95 14.39
CA GLN A 52 17.65 -16.47 15.60
C GLN A 52 16.14 -16.21 15.63
N TYR A 53 15.54 -15.75 14.53
CA TYR A 53 14.12 -15.43 14.48
C TYR A 53 13.28 -16.70 14.67
N GLU A 54 12.93 -17.02 15.92
CA GLU A 54 11.95 -18.05 16.24
C GLU A 54 10.58 -17.58 15.78
N MET A 55 9.97 -18.34 14.87
CA MET A 55 8.56 -18.19 14.54
C MET A 55 7.74 -18.35 15.82
N LYS A 56 7.26 -17.24 16.38
CA LYS A 56 6.29 -17.27 17.46
C LYS A 56 5.01 -17.92 16.93
N SER A 57 4.79 -19.18 17.32
CA SER A 57 3.55 -19.87 17.02
C SER A 57 2.42 -19.24 17.83
N ILE A 58 1.50 -18.58 17.15
CA ILE A 58 0.26 -18.12 17.76
C ILE A 58 -0.79 -19.19 17.51
N ALA A 59 -1.39 -19.72 18.57
CA ALA A 59 -2.46 -20.70 18.45
C ALA A 59 -3.72 -20.00 17.93
N ILE A 60 -4.17 -20.40 16.74
CA ILE A 60 -5.46 -19.99 16.17
C ILE A 60 -6.42 -21.15 16.36
N ASP A 61 -7.56 -20.91 17.00
CA ASP A 61 -8.60 -21.94 17.12
C ASP A 61 -9.40 -22.02 15.82
N LEU A 62 -9.10 -23.02 15.00
CA LEU A 62 -9.77 -23.29 13.73
C LEU A 62 -11.22 -23.79 13.90
N ASN A 63 -11.64 -24.14 15.12
CA ASN A 63 -13.01 -24.61 15.39
C ASN A 63 -14.01 -23.47 15.62
N VAL A 64 -13.52 -22.23 15.75
CA VAL A 64 -14.39 -21.06 15.89
C VAL A 64 -14.89 -20.63 14.50
N PRO A 65 -16.21 -20.40 14.32
CA PRO A 65 -16.73 -19.77 13.12
C PRO A 65 -16.00 -18.45 12.86
N ASN A 66 -15.49 -18.25 11.63
CA ASN A 66 -14.72 -17.06 11.24
C ASN A 66 -13.38 -16.89 11.98
N TYR A 67 -12.53 -17.92 12.01
CA TYR A 67 -11.15 -17.84 12.54
C TYR A 67 -10.29 -16.74 11.87
N TYR A 68 -10.66 -16.28 10.67
CA TYR A 68 -10.04 -15.11 10.02
C TYR A 68 -10.16 -13.83 10.86
N ALA A 69 -11.20 -13.70 11.70
CA ALA A 69 -11.29 -12.59 12.65
C ALA A 69 -10.15 -12.64 13.69
N GLN A 70 -9.77 -13.84 14.17
CA GLN A 70 -8.66 -13.98 15.10
C GLN A 70 -7.33 -13.55 14.45
N ILE A 71 -7.10 -13.93 13.18
CA ILE A 71 -5.90 -13.53 12.42
C ILE A 71 -5.87 -12.01 12.23
N ARG A 72 -7.01 -11.44 11.87
CA ARG A 72 -7.19 -10.01 11.69
C ARG A 72 -6.92 -9.21 12.97
N ASP A 73 -7.39 -9.69 14.11
CA ASP A 73 -7.16 -9.06 15.40
C ASP A 73 -5.69 -9.07 15.81
N LEU A 74 -4.92 -10.10 15.41
CA LEU A 74 -3.46 -10.09 15.61
C LEU A 74 -2.77 -8.98 14.82
N TYR A 75 -3.33 -8.62 13.65
CA TYR A 75 -2.85 -7.51 12.83
C TYR A 75 -3.10 -6.13 13.49
N ILE A 76 -4.01 -6.02 14.47
CA ILE A 76 -4.30 -4.75 15.18
C ILE A 76 -3.07 -4.21 15.93
N HIS A 77 -2.09 -5.05 16.27
CA HIS A 77 -0.82 -4.60 16.86
C HIS A 77 -0.08 -3.57 15.99
N ILE A 78 -0.43 -3.41 14.70
CA ILE A 78 0.14 -2.39 13.84
C ILE A 78 -0.10 -0.98 14.36
N SER A 79 -1.14 -0.74 15.17
CA SER A 79 -1.40 0.59 15.76
C SER A 79 -0.19 1.10 16.54
N ASN A 80 0.59 0.20 17.15
CA ASN A 80 1.81 0.52 17.88
C ASN A 80 2.94 1.04 16.97
N LEU A 81 2.82 0.87 15.66
CA LEU A 81 3.75 1.36 14.64
C LEU A 81 3.37 2.76 14.12
N CYS A 82 2.26 3.35 14.59
CA CYS A 82 1.85 4.69 14.19
C CYS A 82 2.56 5.76 15.04
N TYR A 83 3.68 6.28 14.52
CA TYR A 83 4.44 7.34 15.20
C TYR A 83 3.93 8.76 14.92
N PHE A 84 3.05 8.93 13.92
CA PHE A 84 2.65 10.24 13.39
C PHE A 84 1.14 10.42 13.31
N SER A 85 0.39 9.90 14.29
CA SER A 85 -1.07 9.92 14.29
C SER A 85 -1.64 11.34 14.16
N GLU A 86 -1.13 12.32 14.91
CA GLU A 86 -1.58 13.71 14.79
C GLU A 86 -1.36 14.30 13.39
N PHE A 87 -0.19 14.02 12.80
CA PHE A 87 0.12 14.47 11.44
C PHE A 87 -0.80 13.80 10.41
N ASN A 88 -0.98 12.48 10.51
CA ASN A 88 -1.88 11.71 9.65
C ASN A 88 -3.33 12.21 9.76
N ALA A 89 -3.80 12.52 10.97
CA ALA A 89 -5.14 13.04 11.20
C ALA A 89 -5.36 14.43 10.60
N SER A 90 -4.30 15.24 10.53
CA SER A 90 -4.36 16.60 9.97
C SER A 90 -4.04 16.69 8.47
N THR A 91 -3.69 15.57 7.83
CA THR A 91 -3.27 15.59 6.43
C THR A 91 -4.44 15.97 5.51
N PRO A 92 -4.24 16.89 4.56
CA PRO A 92 -5.24 17.16 3.53
C PRO A 92 -5.24 16.11 2.42
N LEU A 93 -4.25 15.20 2.42
CA LEU A 93 -4.03 14.23 1.37
C LEU A 93 -5.11 13.14 1.41
N LYS A 94 -5.72 12.90 0.26
CA LYS A 94 -6.76 11.90 0.05
C LYS A 94 -6.17 10.64 -0.60
N LEU A 95 -6.52 9.48 -0.07
CA LEU A 95 -5.97 8.20 -0.48
C LEU A 95 -7.10 7.29 -0.97
N VAL A 96 -6.93 6.68 -2.14
CA VAL A 96 -7.75 5.54 -2.58
C VAL A 96 -6.92 4.28 -2.42
N TYR A 97 -7.51 3.22 -1.87
CA TYR A 97 -6.87 1.91 -1.80
C TYR A 97 -7.74 0.91 -2.52
N THR A 98 -7.07 -0.06 -3.14
CA THR A 98 -7.71 -1.18 -3.81
C THR A 98 -6.90 -2.45 -3.57
N SER A 99 -7.58 -3.53 -3.20
CA SER A 99 -6.97 -4.85 -3.07
C SER A 99 -6.81 -5.61 -4.38
N VAL A 100 -7.33 -5.07 -5.50
CA VAL A 100 -7.31 -5.71 -6.84
C VAL A 100 -7.72 -7.20 -6.77
N HIS A 101 -8.90 -7.47 -6.21
CA HIS A 101 -9.43 -8.82 -5.96
C HIS A 101 -8.66 -9.65 -4.91
N GLY A 102 -7.86 -8.98 -4.09
CA GLY A 102 -7.05 -9.58 -3.02
C GLY A 102 -7.70 -9.58 -1.64
N ILE A 103 -7.00 -10.17 -0.69
CA ILE A 103 -7.44 -10.27 0.71
C ILE A 103 -7.15 -9.00 1.54
N GLY A 104 -6.36 -8.07 1.00
CA GLY A 104 -5.77 -6.95 1.74
C GLY A 104 -6.76 -5.91 2.25
N GLN A 105 -7.95 -5.81 1.64
CA GLN A 105 -8.93 -4.76 1.90
C GLN A 105 -9.26 -4.55 3.37
N SER A 106 -9.71 -5.61 4.04
CA SER A 106 -10.13 -5.50 5.43
C SER A 106 -8.97 -5.13 6.36
N TYR A 107 -7.74 -5.54 6.03
CA TYR A 107 -6.53 -5.23 6.79
C TYR A 107 -6.09 -3.79 6.56
N ALA A 108 -6.11 -3.33 5.31
CA ALA A 108 -5.79 -1.95 4.95
C ALA A 108 -6.77 -0.95 5.57
N GLU A 109 -8.08 -1.23 5.55
CA GLU A 109 -9.09 -0.39 6.20
C GLU A 109 -8.81 -0.22 7.70
N GLN A 110 -8.51 -1.31 8.40
CA GLN A 110 -8.12 -1.24 9.81
C GLN A 110 -6.80 -0.50 10.02
N ALA A 111 -5.83 -0.66 9.12
CA ALA A 111 -4.57 0.07 9.17
C ALA A 111 -4.78 1.57 9.04
N PHE A 112 -5.58 2.03 8.07
CA PHE A 112 -5.88 3.45 7.91
C PHE A 112 -6.59 4.03 9.13
N VAL A 113 -7.54 3.29 9.72
CA VAL A 113 -8.21 3.69 10.98
C VAL A 113 -7.20 3.76 12.13
N ALA A 114 -6.40 2.72 12.33
CA ALA A 114 -5.40 2.64 13.40
C ALA A 114 -4.34 3.74 13.27
N PHE A 115 -4.00 4.13 12.04
CA PHE A 115 -3.02 5.17 11.72
C PHE A 115 -3.66 6.56 11.60
N THR A 116 -4.95 6.68 11.94
CA THR A 116 -5.72 7.93 11.99
C THR A 116 -5.80 8.69 10.66
N PHE A 117 -5.72 7.98 9.53
CA PHE A 117 -5.94 8.58 8.21
C PHE A 117 -7.44 8.80 7.99
N GLN A 118 -7.87 10.07 7.99
CA GLN A 118 -9.29 10.43 7.89
C GLN A 118 -9.85 10.36 6.46
N LEU A 119 -8.99 10.59 5.46
CA LEU A 119 -9.40 10.76 4.06
C LEU A 119 -9.04 9.53 3.21
N PHE A 120 -9.38 8.37 3.75
CA PHE A 120 -9.22 7.10 3.07
C PHE A 120 -10.52 6.69 2.37
N ILE A 121 -10.42 6.30 1.09
CA ILE A 121 -11.53 5.87 0.25
C ILE A 121 -11.27 4.43 -0.17
N SER A 122 -12.03 3.53 0.44
CA SER A 122 -12.11 2.14 0.03
C SER A 122 -12.72 2.04 -1.36
N SER A 123 -12.03 1.34 -2.27
CA SER A 123 -12.59 1.02 -3.59
C SER A 123 -13.50 -0.20 -3.57
N ASN A 124 -14.10 -0.57 -2.42
CA ASN A 124 -15.04 -1.70 -2.32
C ASN A 124 -16.20 -1.52 -3.30
N LEU A 125 -15.98 -2.02 -4.51
CA LEU A 125 -16.93 -2.15 -5.57
C LEU A 125 -17.57 -3.53 -5.43
N GLU A 126 -18.79 -3.68 -5.90
CA GLU A 126 -19.46 -5.00 -5.98
C GLU A 126 -18.50 -6.03 -6.62
N GLU A 127 -18.55 -7.25 -6.09
CA GLU A 127 -17.69 -8.38 -6.47
C GLU A 127 -17.57 -8.49 -8.00
N GLY A 128 -16.35 -8.33 -8.53
CA GLY A 128 -16.07 -8.35 -9.97
C GLY A 128 -15.73 -7.01 -10.63
N ASN A 129 -15.79 -5.89 -9.90
CA ASN A 129 -15.44 -4.56 -10.40
C ASN A 129 -14.15 -3.95 -9.81
N GLU A 130 -13.34 -4.70 -9.06
CA GLU A 130 -12.06 -4.23 -8.50
C GLU A 130 -10.94 -4.13 -9.55
N THR A 131 -11.22 -3.46 -10.66
CA THR A 131 -10.24 -3.25 -11.72
C THR A 131 -9.44 -1.97 -11.47
N PRO A 132 -8.22 -1.89 -12.02
CA PRO A 132 -7.43 -0.69 -12.02
C PRO A 132 -8.12 0.60 -12.49
N GLU A 133 -8.93 0.50 -13.54
CA GLU A 133 -9.69 1.62 -14.09
C GLU A 133 -10.68 2.16 -13.07
N CYS A 134 -11.28 1.27 -12.28
CA CYS A 134 -12.24 1.68 -11.26
C CYS A 134 -11.56 2.44 -10.12
N ALA A 135 -10.35 2.04 -9.72
CA ALA A 135 -9.56 2.79 -8.74
C ALA A 135 -9.24 4.21 -9.23
N ILE A 136 -8.87 4.36 -10.51
CA ILE A 136 -8.64 5.67 -11.15
C ILE A 136 -9.93 6.49 -11.19
N ALA A 137 -11.05 5.89 -11.59
CA ALA A 137 -12.34 6.57 -11.66
C ALA A 137 -12.79 7.08 -10.28
N ILE A 138 -12.66 6.26 -9.24
CA ILE A 138 -12.93 6.65 -7.84
C ILE A 138 -12.00 7.77 -7.40
N ALA A 139 -10.71 7.68 -7.72
CA ALA A 139 -9.73 8.70 -7.37
C ALA A 139 -10.03 10.04 -8.06
N ASN A 140 -10.47 10.02 -9.31
CA ASN A 140 -10.89 11.22 -10.02
C ASN A 140 -12.19 11.79 -9.45
N LYS A 141 -13.22 10.96 -9.23
CA LYS A 141 -14.51 11.38 -8.64
C LYS A 141 -14.35 12.06 -7.29
N ASN A 142 -13.41 11.58 -6.47
CA ASN A 142 -13.22 12.09 -5.11
C ASN A 142 -12.08 13.12 -4.97
N ASN A 143 -11.45 13.47 -6.08
CA ASN A 143 -10.26 14.33 -6.11
C ASN A 143 -9.15 13.82 -5.15
N ALA A 144 -8.87 12.51 -5.18
CA ALA A 144 -7.83 11.86 -4.37
C ALA A 144 -6.41 12.22 -4.79
N ASP A 145 -5.42 12.25 -3.90
CA ASP A 145 -4.04 12.60 -4.28
C ASP A 145 -3.24 11.37 -4.69
N PHE A 146 -3.53 10.23 -4.07
CA PHE A 146 -2.84 8.97 -4.32
C PHE A 146 -3.78 7.77 -4.44
N ILE A 147 -3.31 6.76 -5.18
CA ILE A 147 -3.91 5.42 -5.25
C ILE A 147 -2.85 4.43 -4.73
N ILE A 148 -3.27 3.56 -3.82
CA ILE A 148 -2.45 2.52 -3.19
C ILE A 148 -3.06 1.16 -3.50
N PRO A 149 -2.65 0.52 -4.60
CA PRO A 149 -3.04 -0.86 -4.85
C PRO A 149 -2.13 -1.85 -4.14
N THR A 150 -2.69 -3.00 -3.79
CA THR A 150 -1.94 -4.21 -3.41
C THR A 150 -2.24 -5.36 -4.35
N ASP A 151 -1.36 -6.35 -4.39
CA ASP A 151 -1.63 -7.63 -5.03
C ASP A 151 -2.55 -8.53 -4.18
N SER A 152 -2.84 -9.74 -4.69
CA SER A 152 -3.92 -10.57 -4.18
C SER A 152 -3.69 -11.13 -2.76
N ASP A 153 -2.44 -11.35 -2.37
CA ASP A 153 -2.02 -11.73 -1.02
C ASP A 153 -1.56 -10.54 -0.15
N ALA A 154 -1.51 -9.33 -0.73
CA ALA A 154 -1.22 -8.06 -0.08
C ALA A 154 0.19 -7.98 0.56
N ASP A 155 1.16 -8.72 0.01
CA ASP A 155 2.57 -8.61 0.41
C ASP A 155 3.32 -7.49 -0.35
N ARG A 156 2.73 -6.99 -1.45
CA ARG A 156 3.24 -5.86 -2.23
C ARG A 156 2.22 -4.76 -2.33
N PHE A 157 2.74 -3.55 -2.52
CA PHE A 157 1.96 -2.40 -2.91
C PHE A 157 2.69 -1.56 -3.95
N ALA A 158 1.93 -0.71 -4.64
CA ALA A 158 2.45 0.41 -5.40
C ALA A 158 1.90 1.73 -4.84
N LEU A 159 2.57 2.83 -5.16
CA LEU A 159 2.04 4.17 -4.90
C LEU A 159 1.89 4.88 -6.23
N ILE A 160 0.70 5.40 -6.50
CA ILE A 160 0.37 6.10 -7.73
C ILE A 160 -0.09 7.49 -7.35
N GLU A 161 0.51 8.51 -7.94
CA GLU A 161 0.18 9.91 -7.70
C GLU A 161 -0.44 10.55 -8.95
N ARG A 162 -1.13 11.68 -8.77
CA ARG A 162 -1.58 12.48 -9.91
C ARG A 162 -0.39 12.97 -10.72
N ASP A 163 -0.47 12.78 -12.03
CA ASP A 163 0.54 13.32 -12.92
C ASP A 163 0.25 14.79 -13.26
N ILE A 164 0.91 15.69 -12.54
CA ILE A 164 0.83 17.14 -12.79
C ILE A 164 1.60 17.58 -14.05
N THR A 165 2.48 16.74 -14.62
CA THR A 165 3.25 17.11 -15.82
C THR A 165 2.50 16.79 -17.11
N GLY A 166 1.37 16.06 -17.02
CA GLY A 166 0.55 15.66 -18.17
C GLY A 166 1.25 14.69 -19.12
N SER A 167 2.25 13.97 -18.63
CA SER A 167 3.05 13.02 -19.42
C SER A 167 2.44 11.62 -19.47
N ALA A 168 1.66 11.24 -18.46
CA ALA A 168 0.91 10.00 -18.39
C ALA A 168 -0.47 10.16 -19.04
N GLN A 169 -0.81 9.25 -19.95
CA GLN A 169 -2.09 9.27 -20.66
C GLN A 169 -3.30 9.13 -19.72
N THR A 170 -3.12 8.43 -18.60
CA THR A 170 -4.16 8.23 -17.58
C THR A 170 -4.32 9.43 -16.65
N GLY A 171 -3.40 10.40 -16.68
CA GLY A 171 -3.30 11.46 -15.68
C GLY A 171 -2.73 10.99 -14.32
N TRP A 172 -2.21 9.77 -14.26
CA TRP A 172 -1.66 9.15 -13.06
C TRP A 172 -0.28 8.55 -13.32
N ARG A 173 0.65 8.77 -12.40
CA ARG A 173 2.04 8.31 -12.45
C ARG A 173 2.30 7.31 -11.33
N ILE A 174 2.84 6.15 -11.69
CA ILE A 174 3.31 5.16 -10.71
C ILE A 174 4.69 5.58 -10.21
N LEU A 175 4.88 5.56 -8.90
CA LEU A 175 6.20 5.65 -8.31
C LEU A 175 6.87 4.27 -8.38
N THR A 176 7.96 4.18 -9.14
CA THR A 176 8.75 2.94 -9.22
C THR A 176 9.29 2.53 -7.85
N GLY A 177 9.57 1.24 -7.64
CA GLY A 177 10.20 0.77 -6.41
C GLY A 177 11.50 1.49 -6.03
N ASN A 178 12.31 1.93 -7.01
CA ASN A 178 13.49 2.75 -6.73
C ASN A 178 13.12 4.14 -6.19
N LEU A 179 12.05 4.77 -6.73
CA LEU A 179 11.55 6.06 -6.25
C LEU A 179 10.94 5.94 -4.86
N LEU A 180 10.17 4.87 -4.61
CA LEU A 180 9.66 4.54 -3.29
C LEU A 180 10.80 4.29 -2.29
N GLY A 181 11.81 3.51 -2.69
CA GLY A 181 13.01 3.29 -1.88
C GLY A 181 13.74 4.59 -1.56
N ALA A 182 13.88 5.51 -2.52
CA ALA A 182 14.47 6.82 -2.27
C ALA A 182 13.61 7.70 -1.35
N LEU A 183 12.29 7.69 -1.52
CA LEU A 183 11.35 8.41 -0.65
C LEU A 183 11.44 7.89 0.78
N LEU A 184 11.39 6.57 0.95
CA LEU A 184 11.56 5.91 2.23
C LEU A 184 12.93 6.25 2.80
N GLY A 185 14.03 6.04 2.10
CA GLY A 185 15.37 6.40 2.58
C GLY A 185 15.54 7.86 2.99
N ASN A 186 14.73 8.75 2.43
CA ASN A 186 14.79 10.18 2.73
C ASN A 186 13.89 10.64 3.90
N LEU A 187 13.13 9.76 4.58
CA LEU A 187 12.37 10.20 5.76
C LEU A 187 13.34 10.57 6.92
N PRO A 188 13.03 11.59 7.73
CA PRO A 188 13.98 12.19 8.68
C PRO A 188 14.16 11.40 9.99
N PHE A 189 13.60 10.19 10.10
CA PHE A 189 13.41 9.49 11.38
C PHE A 189 14.34 8.29 11.58
N TYR A 190 15.28 8.09 10.68
CA TYR A 190 16.18 6.94 10.68
C TYR A 190 17.50 7.30 11.34
N LEU A 191 17.58 7.04 12.64
CA LEU A 191 18.85 6.98 13.34
C LEU A 191 19.15 5.51 13.63
N ASN A 192 20.33 5.05 13.25
CA ASN A 192 20.84 3.70 13.56
C ASN A 192 19.97 2.53 13.06
N VAL A 193 19.34 2.69 11.89
CA VAL A 193 18.67 1.60 11.17
C VAL A 193 19.52 1.14 9.98
N TYR A 194 19.21 -0.05 9.51
CA TYR A 194 19.76 -0.69 8.32
C TYR A 194 18.66 -0.79 7.27
N MET A 195 18.90 -0.22 6.10
CA MET A 195 18.06 -0.39 4.92
C MET A 195 18.67 -1.44 4.00
N ILE A 196 17.97 -2.55 3.86
CA ILE A 196 18.37 -3.69 3.06
C ILE A 196 17.66 -3.59 1.71
N TYR A 197 18.43 -3.67 0.62
CA TYR A 197 17.91 -3.61 -0.73
C TYR A 197 18.58 -4.64 -1.64
N SER A 198 17.85 -5.14 -2.64
CA SER A 198 18.39 -6.14 -3.57
C SER A 198 19.35 -5.51 -4.59
N THR A 199 20.39 -6.25 -4.99
CA THR A 199 21.44 -5.87 -5.96
C THR A 199 20.92 -5.47 -7.34
N VAL A 200 19.70 -5.90 -7.71
CA VAL A 200 19.06 -5.48 -8.96
C VAL A 200 18.34 -4.13 -8.84
N SER A 201 18.28 -3.55 -7.64
CA SER A 201 17.74 -2.21 -7.34
C SER A 201 18.76 -1.12 -7.68
N SER A 202 18.31 0.13 -7.79
CA SER A 202 19.29 1.23 -7.89
C SER A 202 20.00 1.41 -6.55
N HIS A 203 21.29 1.75 -6.58
CA HIS A 203 22.07 2.12 -5.39
C HIS A 203 21.69 3.50 -4.79
N ILE A 204 20.48 4.00 -5.05
CA ILE A 204 20.02 5.31 -4.56
C ILE A 204 20.01 5.36 -3.03
N LEU A 205 19.63 4.26 -2.37
CA LEU A 205 19.68 4.15 -0.91
C LEU A 205 21.09 4.29 -0.37
N LYS A 206 22.07 3.67 -1.04
CA LYS A 206 23.49 3.79 -0.69
C LYS A 206 23.99 5.24 -0.84
N SER A 207 23.56 5.94 -1.90
CA SER A 207 23.88 7.36 -2.05
C SER A 207 23.21 8.25 -1.00
N ILE A 208 22.05 7.87 -0.47
CA ILE A 208 21.39 8.60 0.62
C ILE A 208 22.10 8.32 1.95
N ASP A 209 22.52 7.08 2.21
CA ASP A 209 23.34 6.66 3.38
C ASP A 209 24.64 7.49 3.46
N GLU A 210 25.32 7.74 2.35
CA GLU A 210 26.52 8.59 2.33
C GLU A 210 26.30 10.03 2.86
N VAL A 211 25.05 10.50 2.91
CA VAL A 211 24.67 11.85 3.35
C VAL A 211 23.85 11.84 4.66
N LYS A 212 23.30 10.69 5.06
CA LYS A 212 22.39 10.54 6.21
C LYS A 212 22.88 9.50 7.20
N ASP A 213 22.51 9.64 8.47
CA ASP A 213 22.91 8.72 9.54
C ASP A 213 22.11 7.39 9.59
N PHE A 214 22.03 6.66 8.47
CA PHE A 214 21.54 5.27 8.43
C PHE A 214 22.47 4.39 7.60
N ASN A 215 22.43 3.08 7.80
CA ASN A 215 23.31 2.12 7.10
C ASN A 215 22.55 1.41 5.99
N THR A 216 23.26 0.97 4.95
CA THR A 216 22.68 0.15 3.88
C THR A 216 23.35 -1.21 3.72
N ILE A 217 22.57 -2.20 3.31
CA ILE A 217 23.05 -3.55 2.98
C ILE A 217 22.49 -3.95 1.61
N ASP A 218 23.40 -4.33 0.72
CA ASP A 218 23.08 -4.89 -0.59
C ASP A 218 22.99 -6.41 -0.48
N THR A 219 21.90 -7.01 -0.97
CA THR A 219 21.67 -8.46 -0.93
C THR A 219 21.35 -9.01 -2.31
N LEU A 220 21.42 -10.34 -2.46
CA LEU A 220 20.91 -10.99 -3.66
C LEU A 220 19.39 -10.75 -3.83
N THR A 221 18.88 -11.06 -5.01
CA THR A 221 17.43 -11.13 -5.25
C THR A 221 16.80 -12.25 -4.43
N ASP A 222 15.52 -12.09 -4.10
CA ASP A 222 14.70 -12.93 -3.20
C ASP A 222 14.63 -12.36 -1.76
N PHE A 223 13.48 -12.54 -1.11
CA PHE A 223 13.14 -11.99 0.21
C PHE A 223 13.68 -12.85 1.37
N LYS A 224 14.05 -14.09 1.09
CA LYS A 224 14.42 -15.11 2.07
C LYS A 224 15.85 -15.00 2.56
#